data_AF-A0A7X1DZB3-F1
#
_entry.id   AF-A0A7X1DZB3-F1
#
_cell.length_a   1.000
_cell.length_b   1.000
_cell.length_c   1.000
_cell.angle_alpha   90.00
_cell.angle_beta   90.00
_cell.angle_gamma   90.00
#
_symmetry.space_group_name_H-M   'P 1'
#
loop_
_entity.id
_entity.type
_entity.pdbx_description
1 polymer ?
#
loop_
_entity_poly.entity_id
_entity_poly.type
_entity_poly.pdbx_seq_one_letter_code
_entity_poly.pdbx_strand_id
1 'polypeptide(L)' 'MRKFKLKFKYDADDMNPKTLETDRSIKVGDAVELEDGFWYGVMEIRILKRDIQLILSKSSQDAEEAKLVMMQLLSD' A
#
# COMPACT_ATOMS: atom_id res chain seq x y z
N MET A 1 0.72 9.20 -15.62
CA MET A 1 0.54 9.04 -14.17
C MET A 1 -0.73 8.26 -13.89
N ARG A 2 -0.64 7.14 -13.18
CA ARG A 2 -1.81 6.39 -12.69
C ARG A 2 -2.09 6.81 -11.26
N LYS A 3 -3.37 7.03 -10.95
CA LYS A 3 -3.83 7.37 -9.60
C LYS A 3 -4.45 6.14 -8.95
N PHE A 4 -3.95 5.81 -7.77
CA PHE A 4 -4.41 4.70 -6.96
C PHE A 4 -5.04 5.23 -5.68
N LYS A 5 -6.19 4.68 -5.28
CA LYS A 5 -6.74 4.90 -3.94
C LYS A 5 -6.02 4.00 -2.95
N LEU A 6 -5.72 4.51 -1.77
CA LEU A 6 -5.03 3.75 -0.73
C LEU A 6 -6.04 3.33 0.34
N LYS A 7 -5.87 2.12 0.84
CA LYS A 7 -6.60 1.61 2.00
C LYS A 7 -5.62 0.86 2.89
N PHE A 8 -5.43 1.37 4.10
CA PHE A 8 -4.59 0.74 5.11
C PHE A 8 -5.44 -0.27 5.87
N LYS A 9 -5.01 -1.54 5.90
CA LYS A 9 -5.80 -2.60 6.53
C LYS A 9 -5.66 -2.61 8.06
N TYR A 10 -4.51 -2.18 8.58
CA TYR A 10 -4.17 -2.32 10.00
C TYR A 10 -3.81 -1.01 10.72
N ASP A 11 -3.43 0.03 9.98
CA ASP A 11 -2.90 1.29 10.54
C ASP A 11 -3.54 2.47 9.81
N ALA A 12 -4.87 2.50 9.80
CA ALA A 12 -5.63 3.57 9.17
C ALA A 12 -5.94 4.67 10.19
N ASP A 13 -5.34 5.83 10.00
CA ASP A 13 -5.66 7.08 10.68
C ASP A 13 -6.05 8.15 9.63
N ASP A 14 -6.69 9.23 10.07
CA ASP A 14 -7.10 10.36 9.23
C ASP A 14 -5.91 11.09 8.60
N MET A 15 -4.71 10.95 9.18
CA MET A 15 -3.47 11.51 8.64
C MET A 15 -2.84 10.68 7.50
N ASN A 16 -3.28 9.44 7.26
CA ASN A 16 -2.66 8.64 6.21
C ASN A 16 -3.02 9.16 4.81
N PRO A 17 -2.07 9.11 3.86
CA PRO A 17 -2.31 9.50 2.49
C PRO A 17 -3.40 8.63 1.85
N LYS A 18 -4.40 9.28 1.23
CA LYS A 18 -5.58 8.59 0.67
C LYS A 18 -5.38 8.13 -0.77
N THR A 19 -4.37 8.67 -1.45
CA THR A 19 -4.08 8.36 -2.85
C THR A 19 -2.59 8.34 -3.12
N LEU A 20 -2.17 7.48 -4.05
CA LEU A 20 -0.80 7.43 -4.59
C LEU A 20 -0.86 7.71 -6.09
N GLU A 21 -0.04 8.64 -6.56
CA GLU A 21 0.11 8.92 -7.99
C GLU A 21 1.51 8.49 -8.44
N THR A 22 1.58 7.54 -9.36
CA THR A 22 2.86 7.04 -9.87
C THR A 22 2.74 6.53 -11.30
N ASP A 23 3.83 6.59 -12.05
CA ASP A 23 3.97 5.94 -13.35
C ASP A 23 4.51 4.51 -13.23
N ARG A 24 4.95 4.11 -12.02
CA ARG A 24 5.39 2.74 -11.77
C ARG A 24 4.21 1.78 -11.80
N SER A 25 4.43 0.62 -12.41
CA SER A 25 3.49 -0.48 -12.34
C SER A 25 3.60 -1.13 -10.97
N ILE A 26 2.52 -1.09 -10.19
CA ILE A 26 2.42 -1.71 -8.86
C ILE A 26 1.76 -3.07 -9.00
N LYS A 27 2.33 -4.09 -8.35
CA LYS A 27 1.73 -5.43 -8.20
C LYS A 27 1.57 -5.81 -6.73
N VAL A 28 0.72 -6.80 -6.48
CA VAL A 28 0.64 -7.45 -5.16
C VAL A 28 2.01 -8.03 -4.82
N GLY A 29 2.46 -7.82 -3.58
CA GLY A 29 3.77 -8.23 -3.10
C GLY A 29 4.86 -7.15 -3.20
N ASP A 30 4.60 -6.04 -3.88
CA ASP A 30 5.53 -4.91 -3.89
C ASP A 30 5.44 -4.10 -2.59
N ALA A 31 6.48 -3.32 -2.31
CA ALA A 31 6.46 -2.27 -1.29
C ALA A 31 6.45 -0.90 -1.97
N VAL A 32 5.66 0.01 -1.43
CA VAL A 32 5.53 1.38 -1.90
C VAL A 32 5.86 2.35 -0.78
N GLU A 33 6.64 3.37 -1.10
CA GLU A 33 6.88 4.52 -0.23
C GLU A 33 5.79 5.55 -0.48
N LEU A 34 5.25 6.13 0.60
CA LEU A 34 4.23 7.18 0.54
C LEU A 34 4.79 8.52 1.02
N GLU A 35 4.01 9.58 0.84
CA GLU A 35 4.42 10.96 1.19
C GLU A 35 4.64 11.17 2.70
N ASP A 36 4.18 10.23 3.54
CA ASP A 36 4.42 10.22 4.98
C ASP A 36 5.83 9.72 5.37
N GLY A 37 6.63 9.28 4.39
CA GLY A 37 7.99 8.77 4.60
C GLY A 37 8.05 7.33 5.11
N PHE A 38 6.92 6.62 5.12
CA PHE A 38 6.85 5.21 5.48
C PHE A 38 6.66 4.31 4.27
N TRP A 39 7.04 3.05 4.47
CA TRP A 39 6.90 1.98 3.48
C TRP A 39 5.72 1.08 3.82
N TYR A 40 5.01 0.66 2.79
CA TYR A 40 3.83 -0.17 2.90
C TYR A 40 3.85 -1.29 1.86
N GLY A 41 3.58 -2.52 2.29
CA GLY A 41 3.44 -3.67 1.40
C GLY A 41 2.06 -3.71 0.76
N VAL A 42 2.01 -3.94 -0.55
CA VAL A 42 0.77 -4.05 -1.33
C VAL A 42 0.20 -5.45 -1.18
N MET A 43 -0.78 -5.59 -0.28
CA MET A 43 -1.43 -6.85 0.04
C MET A 43 -2.42 -7.29 -1.04
N GLU A 44 -3.17 -6.34 -1.60
CA GLU A 44 -4.22 -6.63 -2.58
C GLU A 44 -4.41 -5.43 -3.52
N ILE A 45 -4.80 -5.69 -4.76
CA ILE A 45 -5.20 -4.67 -5.72
C ILE A 45 -6.66 -4.91 -6.09
N ARG A 46 -7.53 -3.96 -5.75
CA ARG A 46 -8.95 -3.96 -6.11
C ARG A 46 -9.23 -3.03 -7.27
N ILE A 47 -9.79 -3.57 -8.34
CA ILE A 47 -10.29 -2.78 -9.46
C ILE A 47 -11.73 -2.37 -9.14
N LEU A 48 -11.96 -1.07 -8.90
CA LEU A 48 -13.28 -0.50 -8.70
C LEU A 48 -13.83 0.00 -10.05
N LYS A 49 -15.12 0.35 -10.11
CA LYS A 49 -15.80 0.81 -11.35
C LYS A 49 -15.11 1.98 -12.06
N ARG A 50 -14.37 2.84 -11.34
CA ARG A 50 -13.70 4.04 -11.89
C ARG A 50 -12.25 4.22 -11.43
N ASP A 51 -11.81 3.45 -10.43
CA ASP A 51 -10.53 3.66 -9.76
C ASP A 51 -9.87 2.31 -9.47
N ILE A 52 -8.57 2.32 -9.21
CA ILE A 52 -7.86 1.16 -8.66
C ILE A 52 -7.54 1.48 -7.20
N GLN A 53 -7.87 0.57 -6.28
CA GLN A 53 -7.57 0.68 -4.87
C GLN A 53 -6.49 -0.33 -4.47
N LEU A 54 -5.43 0.16 -3.83
CA LEU A 54 -4.39 -0.65 -3.22
C LEU A 54 -4.74 -0.86 -1.74
N ILE A 55 -4.74 -2.12 -1.32
CA ILE A 55 -4.82 -2.47 0.10
C ILE A 55 -3.40 -2.66 0.59
N LEU A 56 -3.04 -1.85 1.58
CA LEU A 56 -1.71 -1.75 2.14
C LEU A 56 -1.62 -2.43 3.51
N SER A 57 -0.44 -2.96 3.81
CA SER A 57 -0.06 -3.51 5.12
C SER A 57 0.05 -2.41 6.18
N LYS A 58 0.54 -2.78 7.36
CA LYS A 58 1.02 -1.82 8.36
C LYS A 58 2.21 -1.00 7.81
N SER A 59 2.40 0.19 8.35
CA SER A 59 3.58 1.04 8.09
C SER A 59 4.87 0.33 8.52
N SER A 60 5.94 0.62 7.81
CA SER A 60 7.28 0.08 8.04
C SER A 60 8.34 1.13 7.70
N GLN A 61 9.55 0.97 8.24
CA GLN A 61 10.64 1.93 8.07
C GLN A 61 11.33 1.78 6.72
N ASP A 62 11.30 0.59 6.13
CA ASP A 62 11.92 0.31 4.83
C ASP A 62 11.12 -0.71 3.99
N ALA A 63 11.53 -0.85 2.73
CA ALA A 63 10.88 -1.68 1.74
C ALA A 63 10.95 -3.20 2.05
N GLU A 64 12.00 -3.66 2.72
CA GLU A 64 12.15 -5.08 3.08
C GLU A 64 11.26 -5.42 4.27
N GLU A 65 11.26 -4.58 5.30
CA GLU A 65 10.36 -4.69 6.45
C GLU A 65 8.90 -4.69 6.01
N ALA A 66 8.51 -3.75 5.11
CA ALA A 66 7.15 -3.69 4.58
C ALA A 66 6.70 -5.00 3.90
N LYS A 67 7.61 -5.66 3.16
CA LYS A 67 7.34 -6.95 2.53
C LYS A 67 7.21 -8.06 3.55
N LEU A 68 8.09 -8.10 4.56
CA LEU A 68 8.04 -9.09 5.63
C LEU A 68 6.75 -8.99 6.44
N VAL A 69 6.38 -7.77 6.84
CA VAL A 69 5.14 -7.46 7.56
C VAL A 69 3.92 -7.87 6.72
N MET A 70 3.91 -7.53 5.43
CA MET A 70 2.86 -7.95 4.50
C MET A 70 2.75 -9.48 4.41
N MET A 71 3.86 -10.22 4.29
CA MET A 71 3.85 -11.69 4.25
C MET A 71 3.33 -12.30 5.55
N GLN A 72 3.71 -11.74 6.69
CA GLN A 72 3.22 -12.18 8.00
C GLN A 72 1.70 -12.00 8.10
N LEU A 73 1.18 -10.85 7.67
CA LEU A 73 -0.24 -10.52 7.71
C LEU A 73 -1.11 -11.23 6.65
N LEU A 74 -0.49 -11.83 5.63
CA LEU A 74 -1.17 -12.67 4.63
C LEU A 74 -1.26 -14.14 5.06
N SER A 75 -0.40 -14.56 5.99
CA SER A 75 -0.37 -15.92 6.52
C SER A 75 -1.33 -16.12 7.70
N ASP A 76 -1.86 -15.03 8.25
CA ASP A 76 -2.83 -14.94 9.34
C ASP A 76 -4.27 -14.87 8.79
#